data_AF-A0A4Q3YHV2-F1
#
_entry.id   AF-A0A4Q3YHV2-F1
#
_cell.length_a   1.000
_cell.length_b   1.000
_cell.length_c   1.000
_cell.angle_alpha   90.00
_cell.angle_beta   90.00
_cell.angle_gamma   90.00
#
_symmetry.space_group_name_H-M   'P 1'
#
loop_
_entity.id
_entity.type
_entity.pdbx_description
1 polymer ?
#
loop_
_entity_poly.entity_id
_entity_poly.type
_entity_poly.pdbx_seq_one_letter_code
_entity_poly.pdbx_strand_id
1 'polypeptide(L)'
;MTPDQMSHWIVQLNGLNRFLCLFPLPKEYREQTTYREFNAVVEAKEVELGLTEDVYRDLLSMRDDPEVSWAFTEIGMTKDNREMLVPSYFEDFPLNYYWMPQYKPVRKAVDDYISSKGLYVGSSDEEVAEVVRAFLLENPITPSR
;
A
#
# COMPACT_ATOMS: atom_id res chain seq x y z
N MET A 1 24.81 10.32 -7.41
CA MET A 1 24.51 10.90 -6.09
C MET A 1 25.81 10.99 -5.29
N THR A 2 26.08 12.11 -4.64
CA THR A 2 27.23 12.25 -3.70
C THR A 2 26.88 11.67 -2.32
N PRO A 3 27.86 11.38 -1.46
CA PRO A 3 27.60 10.93 -0.08
C PRO A 3 26.69 11.89 0.70
N ASP A 4 26.92 13.21 0.61
CA ASP A 4 26.09 14.21 1.31
C ASP A 4 24.63 14.20 0.80
N GLN A 5 24.42 14.03 -0.51
CA GLN A 5 23.10 13.89 -1.09
C GLN A 5 22.41 12.61 -0.61
N MET A 6 23.14 11.49 -0.55
CA MET A 6 22.64 10.22 -0.05
C MET A 6 22.21 10.31 1.41
N SER A 7 23.07 10.86 2.28
CA SER A 7 22.73 11.08 3.69
C SER A 7 21.51 11.98 3.85
N HIS A 8 21.38 13.03 3.04
CA HIS A 8 20.19 13.87 3.04
C HIS A 8 18.92 13.07 2.72
N TRP A 9 18.94 12.24 1.67
CA TRP A 9 17.77 11.46 1.28
C TRP A 9 17.41 10.36 2.27
N ILE A 10 18.40 9.72 2.89
CA ILE A 10 18.15 8.78 4.00
C ILE A 10 17.42 9.48 5.15
N VAL A 11 17.78 10.72 5.48
CA VAL A 11 17.05 11.51 6.49
C VAL A 11 15.60 11.75 6.07
N GLN A 12 15.32 12.02 4.79
CA GLN A 12 13.95 12.20 4.29
C GLN A 12 13.15 10.89 4.32
N LEU A 13 13.74 9.77 3.91
CA LEU A 13 13.11 8.44 4.00
C LEU A 13 12.78 8.08 5.46
N ASN A 14 13.69 8.35 6.40
CA ASN A 14 13.44 8.17 7.82
C ASN A 14 12.34 9.11 8.34
N GLY A 15 12.24 10.32 7.80
CA GLY A 15 11.15 11.26 8.06
C GLY A 15 9.80 10.70 7.62
N LEU A 16 9.73 10.12 6.41
CA LEU A 16 8.54 9.44 5.91
C LEU A 16 8.16 8.24 6.78
N ASN A 17 9.14 7.38 7.11
CA ASN A 17 8.91 6.24 7.98
C ASN A 17 8.36 6.68 9.35
N ARG A 18 8.93 7.73 9.95
CA ARG A 18 8.45 8.29 11.22
C ARG A 18 7.03 8.83 11.10
N PHE A 19 6.70 9.53 10.02
CA PHE A 19 5.33 9.96 9.75
C PHE A 19 4.38 8.76 9.67
N LEU A 20 4.74 7.74 8.88
CA LEU A 20 3.98 6.51 8.75
C LEU A 20 3.87 5.73 10.05
N CYS A 21 4.83 5.81 10.97
CA CYS A 21 4.74 5.18 12.29
C CYS A 21 3.78 5.94 13.23
N LEU A 22 3.79 7.27 13.16
CA LEU A 22 3.09 8.13 14.12
C LEU A 22 1.71 8.60 13.64
N PHE A 23 1.39 8.42 12.35
CA PHE A 23 0.10 8.85 11.81
C PHE A 23 -1.05 8.21 12.60
N PRO A 24 -1.98 9.00 13.16
CA PRO A 24 -3.06 8.46 13.97
C PRO A 24 -4.02 7.67 13.07
N LEU A 25 -4.25 6.40 13.43
CA LEU A 25 -5.23 5.54 12.76
C LEU A 25 -6.31 5.08 13.75
N PRO A 26 -7.14 5.99 14.29
CA PRO A 26 -8.28 5.60 15.10
C PRO A 26 -9.28 4.78 14.27
N LYS A 27 -10.15 4.01 14.96
CA LYS A 27 -11.17 3.17 14.32
C LYS A 27 -11.99 3.94 13.28
N GLU A 28 -12.47 5.11 13.65
CA GLU A 28 -13.30 5.95 12.79
C GLU A 28 -12.58 6.37 11.50
N TYR A 29 -11.32 6.79 11.59
CA TYR A 29 -10.52 7.14 10.41
C TYR A 29 -10.37 5.94 9.48
N ARG A 30 -10.12 4.75 10.04
CA ARG A 30 -9.95 3.52 9.25
C ARG A 30 -11.24 3.05 8.56
N GLU A 31 -12.40 3.35 9.14
CA GLU A 31 -13.72 3.00 8.59
C GLU A 31 -14.19 3.98 7.51
N GLN A 32 -13.75 5.24 7.59
CA GLN A 32 -14.21 6.32 6.69
C GLN A 32 -13.24 6.66 5.56
N THR A 33 -11.97 6.27 5.69
CA THR A 33 -10.92 6.58 4.70
C THR A 33 -10.57 5.34 3.92
N THR A 34 -10.53 5.45 2.60
CA THR A 34 -10.07 4.39 1.70
C THR A 34 -8.54 4.30 1.65
N TYR A 35 -8.01 3.17 1.20
CA TYR A 35 -6.56 3.05 0.93
C TYR A 35 -6.09 4.08 -0.11
N ARG A 36 -6.88 4.36 -1.14
CA ARG A 36 -6.58 5.38 -2.15
C ARG A 36 -6.43 6.77 -1.53
N GLU A 37 -7.39 7.18 -0.70
CA GLU A 37 -7.35 8.49 -0.02
C GLU A 37 -6.17 8.58 0.94
N PHE A 38 -5.85 7.52 1.66
CA PHE A 38 -4.67 7.48 2.52
C PHE A 38 -3.36 7.52 1.72
N ASN A 39 -3.28 6.81 0.60
CA ASN A 39 -2.12 6.87 -0.30
C ASN A 39 -1.88 8.29 -0.80
N ALA A 40 -2.93 9.05 -1.12
CA ALA A 40 -2.80 10.47 -1.48
C ALA A 40 -2.22 11.32 -0.33
N VAL A 41 -2.53 11.00 0.94
CA VAL A 41 -1.91 11.65 2.12
C VAL A 41 -0.42 11.30 2.22
N VAL A 42 -0.06 10.04 1.95
CA VAL A 42 1.34 9.59 1.93
C VAL A 42 2.11 10.27 0.79
N GLU A 43 1.56 10.31 -0.41
CA GLU A 43 2.14 11.00 -1.58
C GLU A 43 2.35 12.50 -1.30
N ALA A 44 1.37 13.17 -0.68
CA ALA A 44 1.52 14.56 -0.28
C ALA A 44 2.69 14.75 0.72
N LYS A 45 2.88 13.79 1.65
CA LYS A 45 4.02 13.81 2.58
C LYS A 45 5.34 13.54 1.87
N GLU A 46 5.37 12.64 0.89
CA GLU A 46 6.56 12.38 0.06
C GLU A 46 7.00 13.65 -0.67
N VAL A 47 6.04 14.35 -1.29
CA VAL A 47 6.30 15.64 -1.94
C VAL A 47 6.80 16.70 -0.96
N GLU A 48 6.21 16.81 0.24
CA GLU A 48 6.69 17.71 1.30
C GLU A 48 8.15 17.44 1.70
N LEU A 49 8.55 16.17 1.73
CA LEU A 49 9.92 15.72 2.06
C LEU A 49 10.88 15.80 0.85
N GLY A 50 10.39 16.23 -0.32
CA GLY A 50 11.17 16.30 -1.56
C GLY A 50 11.43 14.93 -2.21
N LEU A 51 10.75 13.87 -1.77
CA LEU A 51 10.81 12.51 -2.34
C LEU A 51 9.98 12.44 -3.62
N THR A 52 10.44 13.15 -4.65
CA THR A 52 9.83 13.16 -5.98
C THR A 52 10.10 11.86 -6.75
N GLU A 53 9.39 11.63 -7.85
CA GLU A 53 9.61 10.45 -8.71
C GLU A 53 11.06 10.33 -9.18
N ASP A 54 11.69 11.45 -9.58
CA ASP A 54 13.09 11.46 -10.02
C ASP A 54 14.05 11.11 -8.87
N VAL A 55 13.77 11.57 -7.64
CA VAL A 55 14.54 11.21 -6.45
C VAL A 55 14.39 9.73 -6.14
N TYR A 56 13.17 9.18 -6.22
CA TYR A 56 12.94 7.75 -6.07
C TYR A 56 13.69 6.94 -7.12
N ARG A 57 13.70 7.38 -8.39
CA ARG A 57 14.44 6.72 -9.47
C ARG A 57 15.94 6.69 -9.17
N ASP A 58 16.50 7.81 -8.70
CA ASP A 58 17.90 7.89 -8.30
C ASP A 58 18.20 6.96 -7.11
N LEU A 59 17.36 6.96 -6.07
CA LEU A 59 17.51 6.10 -4.90
C LEU A 59 17.39 4.61 -5.25
N LEU A 60 16.46 4.23 -6.13
CA LEU A 60 16.29 2.85 -6.59
C LEU A 60 17.49 2.36 -7.41
N SER A 61 18.19 3.25 -8.12
CA SER A 61 19.45 2.91 -8.77
C SER A 61 20.57 2.55 -7.79
N MET A 62 20.39 2.91 -6.51
CA MET A 62 21.30 2.65 -5.40
C MET A 62 20.76 1.60 -4.43
N ARG A 63 19.77 0.79 -4.82
CA ARG A 63 19.15 -0.21 -3.94
C ARG A 63 20.11 -1.25 -3.34
N ASP A 64 21.29 -1.43 -3.93
CA ASP A 64 22.32 -2.33 -3.42
C ASP A 64 23.16 -1.70 -2.30
N ASP A 65 23.03 -0.37 -2.08
CA ASP A 65 23.58 0.31 -0.91
C ASP A 65 22.81 -0.11 0.35
N PRO A 66 23.50 -0.60 1.40
CA PRO A 66 22.83 -1.11 2.59
C PRO A 66 21.97 -0.10 3.33
N GLU A 67 22.36 1.18 3.38
CA GLU A 67 21.60 2.21 4.11
C GLU A 67 20.32 2.58 3.35
N VAL A 68 20.42 2.74 2.03
CA VAL A 68 19.25 2.99 1.18
C VAL A 68 18.30 1.79 1.19
N SER A 69 18.83 0.57 1.04
CA SER A 69 18.05 -0.66 1.10
C SER A 69 17.33 -0.82 2.44
N TRP A 70 18.01 -0.52 3.55
CA TRP A 70 17.43 -0.61 4.88
C TRP A 70 16.31 0.42 5.06
N ALA A 71 16.51 1.66 4.63
CA ALA A 71 15.48 2.71 4.73
C ALA A 71 14.19 2.33 3.98
N PHE A 72 14.30 1.78 2.76
CA PHE A 72 13.12 1.27 2.03
C PHE A 72 12.47 0.07 2.74
N THR A 73 13.28 -0.82 3.30
CA THR A 73 12.79 -2.00 4.02
C THR A 73 12.01 -1.58 5.27
N GLU A 74 12.50 -0.61 6.05
CA GLU A 74 11.79 -0.09 7.22
C GLU A 74 10.45 0.55 6.85
N ILE A 75 10.40 1.33 5.75
CA ILE A 75 9.14 1.89 5.25
C ILE A 75 8.16 0.77 4.88
N GLY A 76 8.62 -0.24 4.14
CA GLY A 76 7.81 -1.40 3.75
C GLY A 76 7.27 -2.15 4.97
N MET A 77 8.15 -2.47 5.94
CA MET A 77 7.77 -3.11 7.19
C MET A 77 6.77 -2.29 8.00
N THR A 78 6.93 -0.96 8.07
CA THR A 78 5.97 -0.09 8.75
C THR A 78 4.62 -0.13 8.07
N LYS A 79 4.57 -0.02 6.74
CA LYS A 79 3.33 -0.09 5.99
C LYS A 79 2.63 -1.44 6.18
N ASP A 80 3.38 -2.55 6.14
CA ASP A 80 2.85 -3.91 6.36
C ASP A 80 2.35 -4.10 7.79
N ASN A 81 3.16 -3.77 8.80
CA ASN A 81 2.80 -3.92 10.23
C ASN A 81 1.58 -3.10 10.62
N ARG A 82 1.35 -1.98 9.93
CA ARG A 82 0.18 -1.12 10.15
C ARG A 82 -0.97 -1.40 9.19
N GLU A 83 -0.84 -2.42 8.35
CA GLU A 83 -1.82 -2.86 7.35
C GLU A 83 -2.27 -1.74 6.40
N MET A 84 -1.32 -0.91 5.96
CA MET A 84 -1.52 0.28 5.12
C MET A 84 -1.36 0.01 3.61
N LEU A 85 -1.07 -1.23 3.22
CA LEU A 85 -0.90 -1.62 1.82
C LEU A 85 -1.94 -2.63 1.42
N VAL A 86 -2.44 -2.49 0.20
CA VAL A 86 -3.34 -3.43 -0.46
C VAL A 86 -2.98 -3.54 -1.93
N PRO A 87 -3.37 -4.65 -2.60
CA PRO A 87 -3.42 -4.68 -4.05
C PRO A 87 -4.29 -3.55 -4.62
N SER A 88 -3.96 -3.07 -5.82
CA SER A 88 -4.64 -1.96 -6.51
C SER A 88 -6.17 -2.13 -6.56
N TYR A 89 -6.65 -3.35 -6.81
CA TYR A 89 -8.07 -3.69 -6.89
C TYR A 89 -8.82 -3.63 -5.54
N PHE A 90 -8.11 -3.33 -4.43
CA PHE A 90 -8.68 -3.08 -3.10
C PHE A 90 -8.50 -1.63 -2.64
N GLU A 91 -7.90 -0.75 -3.44
CA GLU A 91 -7.57 0.62 -3.03
C GLU A 91 -8.81 1.45 -2.64
N ASP A 92 -9.95 1.16 -3.26
CA ASP A 92 -11.21 1.86 -2.98
C ASP A 92 -11.95 1.32 -1.74
N PHE A 93 -11.39 0.34 -1.04
CA PHE A 93 -11.94 -0.12 0.24
C PHE A 93 -11.42 0.67 1.43
N PRO A 94 -12.19 0.72 2.54
CA PRO A 94 -11.73 1.34 3.77
C PRO A 94 -10.41 0.74 4.28
N LEU A 95 -9.60 1.53 4.98
CA LEU A 95 -8.35 1.07 5.60
C LEU A 95 -8.53 -0.06 6.63
N ASN A 96 -9.76 -0.33 7.07
CA ASN A 96 -10.05 -1.45 7.95
C ASN A 96 -10.45 -2.74 7.20
N TYR A 97 -10.34 -2.78 5.88
CA TYR A 97 -10.85 -3.85 5.04
C TYR A 97 -10.35 -5.24 5.46
N TYR A 98 -9.07 -5.38 5.81
CA TYR A 98 -8.49 -6.66 6.28
C TYR A 98 -9.20 -7.27 7.50
N TRP A 99 -9.83 -6.44 8.34
CA TRP A 99 -10.57 -6.87 9.52
C TRP A 99 -12.07 -7.05 9.26
N MET A 100 -12.55 -6.76 8.04
CA MET A 100 -13.95 -6.92 7.68
C MET A 100 -14.32 -8.37 7.38
N PRO A 101 -15.55 -8.82 7.69
CA PRO A 101 -16.00 -10.19 7.40
C PRO A 101 -15.87 -10.60 5.92
N GLN A 102 -15.96 -9.63 5.01
CA GLN A 102 -15.91 -9.81 3.56
C GLN A 102 -14.49 -10.10 3.04
N TYR A 103 -13.44 -9.75 3.77
CA TYR A 103 -12.06 -9.84 3.27
C TYR A 103 -11.68 -11.27 2.88
N LYS A 104 -11.84 -12.24 3.79
CA LYS A 104 -11.46 -13.63 3.52
C LYS A 104 -12.27 -14.25 2.36
N PRO A 105 -13.60 -14.10 2.29
CA PRO A 105 -14.38 -14.56 1.13
C PRO A 105 -13.97 -13.93 -0.20
N VAL A 106 -13.78 -12.61 -0.26
CA VAL A 106 -13.33 -11.92 -1.49
C VAL A 106 -11.93 -12.40 -1.89
N ARG A 107 -11.01 -12.49 -0.92
CA ARG A 107 -9.66 -13.01 -1.17
C ARG A 107 -9.70 -14.42 -1.77
N LYS A 108 -10.55 -15.29 -1.24
CA LYS A 108 -10.74 -16.64 -1.79
C LYS A 108 -11.27 -16.60 -3.23
N ALA A 109 -12.25 -15.74 -3.53
CA ALA A 109 -12.78 -15.61 -4.89
C ALA A 109 -11.70 -15.15 -5.89
N VAL A 110 -10.83 -14.22 -5.48
CA VAL A 110 -9.67 -13.79 -6.26
C VAL A 110 -8.67 -14.94 -6.46
N ASP A 111 -8.31 -15.67 -5.40
CA ASP A 111 -7.37 -16.79 -5.48
C ASP A 111 -7.91 -17.94 -6.36
N ASP A 112 -9.21 -18.26 -6.26
CA ASP A 112 -9.89 -19.24 -7.10
C ASP A 112 -9.87 -18.82 -8.58
N TYR A 113 -10.15 -17.55 -8.87
CA TYR A 113 -10.10 -16.98 -10.22
C TYR A 113 -8.69 -17.06 -10.81
N ILE A 114 -7.67 -16.60 -10.09
CA ILE A 114 -6.27 -16.65 -10.54
C ILE A 114 -5.86 -18.10 -10.81
N SER A 115 -6.23 -19.03 -9.91
CA SER A 115 -5.93 -20.46 -10.07
C SER A 115 -6.61 -21.06 -11.31
N SER A 116 -7.79 -20.57 -11.70
CA SER A 116 -8.52 -21.05 -12.88
C SER A 116 -7.89 -20.63 -14.21
N LYS A 117 -7.08 -19.57 -14.23
CA LYS A 117 -6.43 -19.04 -15.44
C LYS A 117 -5.19 -19.84 -15.86
N GLY A 118 -4.64 -20.67 -14.96
CA GLY A 118 -3.45 -21.48 -15.20
C GLY A 118 -2.12 -20.71 -15.04
N LEU A 119 -1.03 -21.43 -14.76
CA LEU A 119 0.27 -20.90 -14.29
C LEU A 119 0.97 -19.88 -15.22
N TYR A 120 0.52 -19.70 -16.46
CA TYR A 120 1.17 -18.86 -17.48
C TYR A 120 0.31 -17.69 -17.98
N VAL A 121 -0.93 -17.56 -17.50
CA VAL A 121 -1.81 -16.44 -17.85
C VAL A 121 -1.79 -15.46 -16.69
N GLY A 122 -1.02 -14.38 -16.85
CA GLY A 122 -1.12 -13.24 -15.94
C GLY A 122 -2.55 -12.69 -15.99
N SER A 123 -3.13 -12.39 -14.83
CA SER A 123 -4.38 -11.65 -14.75
C SER A 123 -4.05 -10.18 -14.54
N SER A 124 -4.71 -9.30 -15.28
CA SER A 124 -4.62 -7.86 -15.04
C SER A 124 -5.35 -7.47 -13.76
N ASP A 125 -4.93 -6.36 -13.15
CA ASP A 125 -5.60 -5.84 -11.95
C ASP A 125 -7.06 -5.44 -12.26
N GLU A 126 -7.35 -4.99 -13.47
CA GLU A 126 -8.71 -4.67 -13.92
C GLU A 126 -9.61 -5.90 -13.94
N GLU A 127 -9.12 -7.03 -14.47
CA GLU A 127 -9.84 -8.30 -14.46
C GLU A 127 -10.12 -8.78 -13.03
N VAL A 128 -9.13 -8.67 -12.14
CA VAL A 128 -9.30 -9.06 -10.73
C VAL A 128 -10.30 -8.13 -10.03
N ALA A 129 -10.26 -6.83 -10.33
CA ALA A 129 -11.23 -5.87 -9.81
C ALA A 129 -12.67 -6.20 -10.24
N GLU A 130 -12.89 -6.73 -11.45
CA GLU A 130 -14.22 -7.21 -11.88
C GLU A 130 -14.72 -8.39 -11.05
N VAL A 131 -13.86 -9.35 -10.73
CA VAL A 131 -14.19 -10.47 -9.85
C VAL A 131 -14.59 -9.99 -8.45
N VAL A 132 -13.81 -9.04 -7.92
CA VAL A 132 -14.10 -8.41 -6.61
C VAL A 132 -15.46 -7.69 -6.64
N ARG A 133 -15.72 -6.89 -7.69
CA ARG A 133 -17.01 -6.18 -7.85
C ARG A 133 -18.18 -7.16 -7.95
N ALA A 134 -18.05 -8.21 -8.76
CA ALA A 134 -19.09 -9.23 -8.92
C ALA A 134 -19.40 -9.93 -7.59
N PHE A 135 -18.37 -10.31 -6.83
CA PHE A 135 -18.55 -10.94 -5.53
C PHE A 135 -19.29 -10.04 -4.53
N LEU A 136 -18.94 -8.75 -4.50
CA LEU A 136 -19.52 -7.79 -3.56
C LEU A 136 -20.95 -7.35 -3.92
N LEU A 137 -21.37 -7.48 -5.18
CA LEU A 137 -22.78 -7.30 -5.56
C LEU A 137 -23.68 -8.34 -4.88
N GLU A 138 -23.19 -9.56 -4.72
CA GLU A 138 -23.90 -10.65 -4.05
C GLU A 138 -23.67 -10.64 -2.53
N ASN A 139 -22.56 -10.07 -2.08
CA ASN A 139 -22.10 -10.06 -0.69
C ASN A 139 -21.66 -8.64 -0.26
N PRO A 140 -22.62 -7.70 -0.08
CA PRO A 140 -22.28 -6.31 0.18
C PRO A 140 -21.48 -6.12 1.47
N ILE A 141 -20.63 -5.09 1.46
CA ILE A 141 -19.85 -4.69 2.63
C ILE A 141 -20.81 -4.24 3.73
N THR A 142 -20.73 -4.92 4.88
CA THR A 142 -21.46 -4.55 6.10
C THR A 142 -20.51 -3.82 7.04
N PRO A 143 -20.89 -2.65 7.56
CA PRO A 143 -20.07 -1.95 8.55
C PRO A 143 -19.77 -2.84 9.75
N SER A 144 -18.53 -2.78 10.25
CA SER A 144 -18.13 -3.40 11.50
C SER A 144 -19.00 -2.85 12.64
N ARG A 145 -19.79 -3.73 13.28
CA ARG A 145 -20.57 -3.38 14.48
C ARG A 145 -19.68 -2.95 15.64
#